data_AF-A0A7X1VNY4-F1
#
_entry.id   AF-A0A7X1VNY4-F1
#
_cell.length_a   1.000
_cell.length_b   1.000
_cell.length_c   1.000
_cell.angle_alpha   90.00
_cell.angle_beta   90.00
_cell.angle_gamma   90.00
#
_symmetry.space_group_name_H-M   'P 1'
#
loop_
_entity.id
_entity.type
_entity.pdbx_description
1 polymer ?
#
loop_
_entity_poly.entity_id
_entity_poly.type
_entity_poly.pdbx_seq_one_letter_code
_entity_poly.pdbx_strand_id
1 'polypeptide(L)'
;MSSHPSLLTEPDLHALAVATQAGMSGPSSPEGEREWGNLRELTKDWIVQQKPGIAPGPLQTRDFEHLAALISPVLSDGSAPLAVSEPAVSQQKPPEADIQPQPEEVERWTREAPELEFAREHLERCL
;
A
#
# COMPACT_ATOMS: atom_id res chain seq x y z
N MET A 1 15.13 -21.81 -18.82
CA MET A 1 15.93 -20.77 -18.15
C MET A 1 15.03 -20.16 -17.09
N SER A 2 15.30 -20.40 -15.81
CA SER A 2 14.46 -19.86 -14.73
C SER A 2 14.85 -18.41 -14.51
N SER A 3 14.05 -17.48 -15.03
CA SER A 3 14.11 -16.08 -14.62
C SER A 3 13.56 -16.01 -13.20
N HIS A 4 14.44 -15.75 -12.23
CA HIS A 4 14.04 -15.58 -10.85
C HIS A 4 13.29 -14.24 -10.70
N PRO A 5 12.24 -14.18 -9.88
CA PRO A 5 11.56 -12.92 -9.60
C PRO A 5 12.59 -11.94 -9.02
N SER A 6 12.75 -10.81 -9.69
CA SER A 6 13.65 -9.75 -9.27
C SER A 6 12.85 -8.68 -8.56
N LEU A 7 13.38 -8.16 -7.46
CA LEU A 7 12.80 -7.01 -6.78
C LEU A 7 13.03 -5.76 -7.62
N LEU A 8 12.06 -4.85 -7.60
CA LEU A 8 12.19 -3.54 -8.23
C LEU A 8 13.23 -2.72 -7.48
N THR A 9 14.13 -2.08 -8.23
CA THR A 9 15.10 -1.15 -7.67
C THR A 9 14.48 0.25 -7.54
N GLU A 10 15.08 1.12 -6.73
CA GLU A 10 14.65 2.52 -6.60
C GLU A 10 14.49 3.27 -7.95
N PRO A 11 15.42 3.16 -8.93
CA PRO A 11 15.22 3.79 -10.24
C PRO A 11 14.05 3.19 -11.03
N ASP A 12 13.75 1.89 -10.86
CA ASP A 12 12.57 1.26 -11.49
C ASP A 12 11.28 1.86 -10.92
N LEU A 13 11.22 2.01 -9.59
CA LEU A 13 10.08 2.65 -8.91
C LEU A 13 9.87 4.09 -9.38
N HIS A 14 10.95 4.86 -9.52
CA HIS A 14 10.87 6.23 -10.04
C HIS A 14 10.39 6.26 -11.50
N ALA A 15 10.92 5.38 -12.36
CA ALA A 15 10.49 5.28 -13.76
C ALA A 15 9.00 4.93 -13.88
N LEU A 16 8.50 4.04 -13.03
CA LEU A 16 7.08 3.69 -12.95
C LEU A 16 6.22 4.87 -12.51
N ALA A 17 6.65 5.62 -11.50
CA ALA A 17 5.91 6.80 -11.03
C ALA A 17 5.78 7.86 -12.13
N VAL A 18 6.90 8.17 -12.81
CA VAL A 18 6.92 9.12 -13.93
C VAL A 18 6.04 8.64 -15.09
N ALA A 19 6.14 7.37 -15.46
CA ALA A 19 5.32 6.79 -16.53
C ALA A 19 3.83 6.79 -16.18
N THR A 20 3.48 6.54 -14.92
CA THR A 20 2.10 6.60 -14.43
C THR A 20 1.55 8.02 -14.51
N GLN A 21 2.31 9.02 -14.06
CA GLN A 21 1.92 10.44 -14.13
C GLN A 21 1.77 10.93 -15.58
N ALA A 22 2.66 10.48 -16.47
CA ALA A 22 2.53 10.75 -17.91
C ALA A 22 1.23 10.13 -18.47
N GLY A 23 0.92 8.88 -18.09
CA GLY A 23 -0.33 8.22 -18.46
C GLY A 23 -1.57 8.96 -17.94
N MET A 24 -1.53 9.54 -16.74
CA MET A 24 -2.59 10.38 -16.16
C MET A 24 -2.79 11.73 -16.86
N SER A 25 -1.73 12.24 -17.50
CA SER A 25 -1.76 13.54 -18.19
C SER A 25 -2.28 13.43 -19.63
N GLY A 26 -2.27 12.22 -20.21
CA GLY A 26 -2.76 11.97 -21.56
C GLY A 26 -4.28 12.15 -21.69
N PRO A 27 -4.78 12.52 -22.88
CA PRO A 27 -6.22 12.59 -23.14
C PRO A 27 -6.82 11.18 -23.04
N SER A 28 -7.95 11.05 -22.33
CA SER A 28 -8.75 9.82 -22.41
C SER A 28 -9.25 9.67 -23.84
N SER A 29 -8.97 8.53 -24.47
CA SER A 29 -9.48 8.24 -25.82
C SER A 29 -11.02 8.26 -25.80
N PRO A 30 -11.72 8.64 -26.88
CA PRO A 30 -13.20 8.65 -26.92
C PRO A 30 -13.85 7.30 -26.62
N GLU A 31 -13.12 6.20 -26.78
CA GLU A 31 -13.53 4.84 -26.38
C GLU A 31 -13.42 4.57 -24.86
N GLY A 32 -12.97 5.56 -24.08
CA GLY A 32 -12.81 5.48 -22.63
C GLY A 32 -11.48 4.88 -22.17
N GLU A 33 -10.66 4.35 -23.08
CA GLU A 33 -9.36 3.77 -22.74
C GLU A 33 -8.27 4.86 -22.71
N ARG A 34 -7.69 5.08 -21.53
CA ARG A 34 -6.52 5.96 -21.36
C ARG A 34 -5.27 5.29 -21.95
N GLU A 35 -4.51 6.03 -22.76
CA GLU A 35 -3.25 5.54 -23.32
C GLU A 35 -2.14 5.53 -22.26
N TRP A 36 -1.94 4.37 -21.64
CA TRP A 36 -0.90 4.17 -20.61
C TRP A 36 0.53 4.00 -21.18
N GLY A 37 0.71 4.03 -22.50
CA GLY A 37 1.99 4.10 -23.24
C GLY A 37 3.22 3.50 -22.52
N ASN A 38 4.07 4.38 -21.98
CA ASN A 38 5.31 4.00 -21.31
C ASN A 38 5.11 3.09 -20.10
N LEU A 39 4.02 3.26 -19.33
CA LEU A 39 3.73 2.40 -18.18
C LEU A 39 3.42 0.97 -18.65
N ARG A 40 2.69 0.84 -19.76
CA ARG A 40 2.40 -0.47 -20.36
C ARG A 40 3.68 -1.15 -20.86
N GLU A 41 4.59 -0.39 -21.47
CA GLU A 41 5.86 -0.94 -21.97
C GLU A 41 6.77 -1.40 -20.82
N LEU A 42 6.88 -0.60 -19.75
CA LEU A 42 7.70 -0.93 -18.57
C LEU A 42 7.21 -2.19 -17.84
N THR A 43 5.91 -2.46 -17.91
CA THR A 43 5.26 -3.54 -17.16
C THR A 43 4.84 -4.73 -18.02
N LYS A 44 5.19 -4.75 -19.31
CA LYS A 44 4.73 -5.77 -20.27
C LYS A 44 5.07 -7.21 -19.88
N ASP A 45 6.21 -7.40 -19.23
CA ASP A 45 6.74 -8.71 -18.84
C ASP A 45 6.39 -9.06 -17.38
N TRP A 46 5.58 -8.23 -16.70
CA TRP A 46 5.25 -8.41 -15.31
C TRP A 46 4.09 -9.39 -15.15
N ILE A 47 4.26 -10.32 -14.21
CA ILE A 47 3.23 -11.25 -13.79
C ILE A 47 2.94 -10.99 -12.32
N VAL A 48 1.74 -10.53 -12.02
CA VAL A 48 1.34 -10.04 -10.70
C VAL A 48 0.33 -10.99 -10.09
N GLN A 49 0.54 -11.30 -8.81
CA GLN A 49 -0.40 -12.05 -8.00
C GLN A 49 -1.29 -11.10 -7.21
N GLN A 50 -2.53 -10.94 -7.65
CA GLN A 50 -3.49 -10.02 -7.04
C GLN A 50 -4.08 -10.57 -5.72
N LYS A 51 -4.34 -11.88 -5.67
CA LYS A 51 -4.94 -12.55 -4.51
C LYS A 51 -4.32 -13.94 -4.31
N PRO A 52 -4.09 -14.37 -3.07
CA PRO A 52 -3.71 -15.76 -2.78
C PRO A 52 -4.75 -16.73 -3.37
N GLY A 53 -4.27 -17.82 -3.99
CA GLY A 53 -5.13 -18.83 -4.60
C GLY A 53 -5.68 -18.51 -6.00
N ILE A 54 -5.49 -17.28 -6.50
CA ILE A 54 -5.78 -16.94 -7.90
C ILE A 54 -4.50 -17.03 -8.74
N ALA A 55 -4.62 -17.57 -9.96
CA ALA A 55 -3.49 -17.65 -10.89
C ALA A 55 -2.95 -16.23 -11.17
N PRO A 56 -1.63 -16.03 -11.07
CA PRO A 56 -1.05 -14.72 -11.37
C PRO A 56 -1.13 -14.44 -12.87
N GLY A 57 -1.20 -13.16 -13.22
CA GLY A 57 -1.42 -12.73 -14.60
C GLY A 57 -0.80 -11.38 -14.91
N PRO A 58 -0.83 -10.95 -16.17
CA PRO A 58 -0.33 -9.64 -16.57
C PRO A 58 -1.18 -8.52 -15.98
N LEU A 59 -0.59 -7.33 -15.83
CA LEU A 59 -1.31 -6.13 -15.41
C LEU A 59 -2.33 -5.70 -16.47
N GLN A 60 -3.53 -5.34 -16.00
CA GLN A 60 -4.62 -4.84 -16.82
C GLN A 60 -4.74 -3.31 -16.69
N THR A 61 -5.49 -2.69 -17.60
CA THR A 61 -5.73 -1.23 -17.60
C THR A 61 -6.26 -0.72 -16.25
N ARG A 62 -7.13 -1.49 -15.58
CA ARG A 62 -7.64 -1.16 -14.24
C ARG A 62 -6.54 -1.12 -13.18
N ASP A 63 -5.52 -1.96 -13.31
CA ASP A 63 -4.40 -1.95 -12.37
C ASP A 63 -3.56 -0.69 -12.52
N PHE A 64 -3.42 -0.16 -13.74
CA PHE A 64 -2.76 1.12 -13.99
C PHE A 64 -3.53 2.29 -13.36
N GLU A 65 -4.86 2.25 -13.38
CA GLU A 65 -5.70 3.23 -12.68
C GLU A 65 -5.51 3.16 -11.16
N HIS A 66 -5.41 1.96 -10.60
CA HIS A 66 -5.09 1.80 -9.17
C HIS A 66 -3.69 2.32 -8.84
N LEU A 67 -2.68 2.04 -9.66
CA LEU A 67 -1.33 2.60 -9.49
C LEU A 67 -1.36 4.13 -9.53
N ALA A 68 -2.09 4.72 -10.47
CA ALA A 68 -2.30 6.15 -10.55
C ALA A 68 -2.97 6.70 -9.28
N ALA A 69 -3.98 6.01 -8.74
CA ALA A 69 -4.63 6.41 -7.49
C ALA A 69 -3.71 6.30 -6.25
N LEU A 70 -2.71 5.43 -6.27
CA LEU A 70 -1.70 5.32 -5.20
C LEU A 70 -0.64 6.43 -5.28
N ILE A 71 -0.32 6.89 -6.48
CA ILE A 71 0.72 7.91 -6.71
C ILE A 71 0.12 9.33 -6.67
N SER A 72 -1.16 9.50 -6.98
CA SER A 72 -1.85 10.80 -6.98
C SER A 72 -1.85 11.55 -5.63
N PRO A 73 -2.03 10.88 -4.46
CA PRO A 73 -1.98 11.54 -3.16
C PRO A 73 -0.61 12.14 -2.82
N VAL A 74 0.47 11.66 -3.45
CA VAL A 74 1.84 12.16 -3.25
C VAL A 74 2.05 13.53 -3.90
N LEU A 75 1.14 13.97 -4.78
CA LEU A 75 1.18 15.29 -5.42
C LEU A 75 0.19 16.31 -4.80
N SER A 76 -0.74 15.85 -3.97
CA SER A 76 -1.66 16.71 -3.20
C SER A 76 -1.24 16.73 -1.74
N ASP A 77 -0.16 17.45 -1.44
CA ASP A 77 0.05 17.93 -0.08
C ASP A 77 -1.08 18.91 0.24
N GLY A 78 -2.14 18.40 0.86
CA GLY A 78 -3.32 19.17 1.23
C GLY A 78 -4.64 18.43 0.99
N SER A 79 -5.12 17.75 2.05
CA SER A 79 -6.51 17.36 2.28
C SER A 79 -6.91 15.90 2.02
N ALA A 80 -6.84 15.15 3.12
CA ALA A 80 -7.73 14.08 3.60
C ALA A 80 -7.55 12.64 3.04
N PRO A 81 -7.43 11.64 3.93
CA PRO A 81 -7.41 10.23 3.55
C PRO A 81 -8.80 9.77 3.12
N LEU A 82 -8.86 9.10 1.97
CA LEU A 82 -10.04 8.40 1.46
C LEU A 82 -10.44 7.31 2.46
N ALA A 83 -11.60 7.50 3.06
CA ALA A 83 -12.28 6.55 3.92
C ALA A 83 -12.45 5.22 3.18
N VAL A 84 -11.78 4.18 3.70
CA VAL A 84 -12.24 2.81 3.54
C VAL A 84 -13.57 2.73 4.28
N SER A 85 -14.65 2.51 3.54
CA SER A 85 -15.96 2.19 4.09
C SER A 85 -15.89 0.85 4.84
N GLU A 86 -15.57 0.90 6.13
CA GLU A 86 -15.95 -0.13 7.08
C GLU A 86 -17.45 0.04 7.42
N PRO A 87 -18.19 -1.06 7.63
CA PRO A 87 -19.61 -0.97 7.95
C PRO A 87 -19.80 -0.29 9.30
N ALA A 88 -20.70 0.69 9.31
CA ALA A 88 -21.16 1.49 10.45
C ALA A 88 -21.05 0.80 11.82
N VAL A 89 -20.18 1.34 12.67
CA VAL A 89 -20.34 1.29 14.13
C VAL A 89 -20.23 2.71 14.66
N SER A 90 -21.25 3.09 15.43
CA SER A 90 -21.51 4.44 15.93
C SER A 90 -20.31 5.10 16.61
N GLN A 91 -20.17 6.38 16.26
CA GLN A 91 -19.67 7.50 17.05
C GLN A 91 -19.20 7.19 18.48
N GLN A 92 -17.95 7.60 18.78
CA GLN A 92 -17.69 8.57 19.85
C GLN A 92 -16.30 9.17 19.69
N LYS A 93 -16.26 10.50 19.55
CA LYS A 93 -15.06 11.35 19.63
C LYS A 93 -14.63 11.46 21.10
N PRO A 94 -13.35 11.22 21.45
CA PRO A 94 -12.74 11.86 22.61
C PRO A 94 -11.79 12.99 22.16
N PRO A 95 -11.59 13.99 23.02
CA PRO A 95 -10.91 15.23 22.68
C PRO A 95 -9.41 15.02 22.49
N GLU A 96 -8.85 15.86 21.64
CA GLU A 96 -7.42 16.10 21.48
C GLU A 96 -6.83 16.49 22.84
N ALA A 97 -6.25 15.51 23.52
CA ALA A 97 -5.36 15.71 24.65
C ALA A 97 -4.09 14.95 24.33
N ASP A 98 -2.97 15.64 24.52
CA ASP A 98 -1.61 15.10 24.50
C ASP A 98 -1.52 13.87 25.43
N ILE A 99 -1.65 12.66 24.87
CA ILE A 99 -1.48 11.41 25.59
C ILE A 99 -0.13 10.85 25.16
N GLN A 100 0.94 11.29 25.82
CA GLN A 100 2.07 10.38 26.03
C GLN A 100 1.54 9.26 26.93
N PRO A 101 1.52 7.99 26.48
CA PRO A 101 1.09 6.90 27.34
C PRO A 101 2.06 6.86 28.52
N GLN A 102 1.52 6.99 29.74
CA GLN A 102 2.35 6.89 30.93
C GLN A 102 2.95 5.47 30.98
N PRO A 103 4.23 5.32 31.35
CA PRO A 103 4.93 4.03 31.29
C PRO A 103 4.19 2.90 32.02
N GLU A 104 3.41 3.24 33.04
CA GLU A 104 2.59 2.29 33.82
C GLU A 104 1.41 1.68 33.04
N GLU A 105 0.86 2.38 32.04
CA GLU A 105 -0.20 1.84 31.18
C GLU A 105 0.39 0.92 30.10
N VAL A 106 1.55 1.28 29.57
CA VAL A 106 2.30 0.44 28.61
C VAL A 106 2.69 -0.90 29.23
N GLU A 107 3.15 -0.90 30.48
CA GLU A 107 3.46 -2.14 31.22
C GLU A 107 2.23 -3.02 31.43
N ARG A 108 1.05 -2.44 31.67
CA ARG A 108 -0.19 -3.22 31.84
C ARG A 108 -0.60 -3.91 30.54
N TRP A 109 -0.57 -3.17 29.43
CA TRP A 109 -0.98 -3.69 28.11
C TRP A 109 -0.01 -4.74 27.58
N THR A 110 1.29 -4.61 27.87
CA THR A 110 2.31 -5.60 27.48
C THR A 110 2.35 -6.82 28.40
N ARG A 111 1.92 -6.69 29.67
CA ARG A 111 1.85 -7.82 30.59
C ARG A 111 0.63 -8.70 30.37
N GLU A 112 -0.50 -8.13 29.97
CA GLU A 112 -1.79 -8.80 29.82
C GLU A 112 -2.07 -9.33 28.40
N ALA A 113 -1.15 -9.13 27.44
CA ALA A 113 -1.28 -9.64 26.08
C ALA A 113 -0.78 -11.10 25.98
N PRO A 114 -1.66 -12.12 25.92
CA PRO A 114 -1.25 -13.52 25.80
C PRO A 114 -0.49 -13.80 24.50
N GLU A 115 -0.65 -12.96 23.47
CA GLU A 115 0.06 -13.07 22.20
C GLU A 115 1.57 -12.77 22.32
N LEU A 116 1.99 -12.09 23.39
CA LEU A 116 3.38 -11.69 23.62
C LEU A 116 4.12 -12.59 24.63
N GLU A 117 3.46 -13.62 25.17
CA GLU A 117 4.07 -14.56 26.12
C GLU A 117 5.33 -15.22 25.55
N PHE A 118 5.27 -15.67 24.29
CA PHE A 118 6.40 -16.32 23.64
C PHE A 118 7.61 -15.38 23.46
N ALA A 119 7.36 -14.14 23.05
CA ALA A 119 8.40 -13.13 22.88
C ALA A 119 9.06 -12.78 24.23
N ARG A 120 8.28 -12.75 25.31
CA ARG A 120 8.77 -12.51 26.67
C ARG A 120 9.63 -13.66 27.18
N GLU A 121 9.16 -14.90 27.04
CA GLU A 121 9.96 -16.08 27.45
C GLU A 121 11.30 -16.13 26.69
N HIS A 122 11.28 -15.84 25.39
CA HIS A 122 12.49 -15.85 24.57
C HIS A 122 13.51 -14.80 25.04
N LEU A 123 13.06 -13.58 25.36
CA LEU A 123 13.93 -12.53 25.87
C LEU A 123 14.49 -12.86 27.27
N GLU A 124 13.68 -13.44 28.15
CA GLU A 124 14.13 -13.88 29.48
C GLU A 124 15.16 -15.01 29.43
N ARG A 125 15.14 -15.86 28.39
CA ARG A 125 16.15 -16.92 28.19
C ARG A 125 17.44 -16.44 27.53
N CYS A 126 17.40 -15.27 26.88
CA CYS A 126 18.53 -14.71 26.14
C CYS A 126 19.32 -13.64 26.90
N LEU A 127 18.89 -13.30 28.12
CA LEU A 127 19.61 -12.47 29.10
C LEU A 127 20.27 -13.34 30.18
#